data_AF-A0A1X3D077-F1
#
_entry.id   AF-A0A1X3D077-F1
#
_cell.length_a   1.000
_cell.length_b   1.000
_cell.length_c   1.000
_cell.angle_alpha   90.00
_cell.angle_beta   90.00
_cell.angle_gamma   90.00
#
_symmetry.space_group_name_H-M   'P 1'
#
loop_
_entity.id
_entity.type
_entity.pdbx_description
1 polymer ?
#
loop_
_entity_poly.entity_id
_entity_poly.type
_entity_poly.pdbx_seq_one_letter_code
_entity_poly.pdbx_strand_id
1 'polypeptide(L)'
;MRKLLTLFFGDPKNVVLNSKEDIQKHAGKLSMLTDEEKEILADYLAHAEVNQRLPGNAKNPNYQYGVSVGQAIDKQKCLTN
;
A
#
# COMPACT_ATOMS: atom_id res chain seq x y z
N MET A 1 -12.53 -21.95 -3.42
CA MET A 1 -11.58 -22.06 -4.56
C MET A 1 -10.68 -20.81 -4.72
N ARG A 2 -10.17 -20.19 -3.64
CA ARG A 2 -9.31 -18.97 -3.74
C ARG A 2 -7.81 -19.26 -3.67
N LYS A 3 -7.41 -20.43 -3.17
CA LYS A 3 -6.00 -20.77 -2.87
C LYS A 3 -5.14 -21.14 -4.08
N LEU A 4 -5.73 -21.41 -5.26
CA LEU A 4 -4.97 -21.80 -6.46
C LEU A 4 -4.58 -20.63 -7.37
N LEU A 5 -5.26 -19.48 -7.27
CA LEU A 5 -4.96 -18.29 -8.09
C LEU A 5 -3.72 -17.51 -7.61
N THR A 6 -3.33 -17.68 -6.34
CA THR A 6 -2.15 -17.02 -5.76
C THR A 6 -0.82 -17.56 -6.29
N LEU A 7 -0.78 -18.80 -6.81
CA LEU A 7 0.45 -19.42 -7.30
C LEU A 7 0.93 -18.85 -8.64
N PHE A 8 0.04 -18.23 -9.44
CA PHE A 8 0.40 -17.68 -10.76
C PHE A 8 0.56 -16.15 -10.78
N PHE A 9 0.07 -15.42 -9.78
CA PHE A 9 0.04 -13.95 -9.79
C PHE A 9 0.92 -13.27 -8.72
N GLY A 10 1.46 -14.04 -7.76
CA GLY A 10 2.26 -13.52 -6.64
C GLY A 10 1.42 -12.80 -5.60
N ASP A 11 1.90 -12.77 -4.35
CA ASP A 11 1.20 -12.11 -3.24
C ASP A 11 1.09 -10.59 -3.50
N PRO A 12 -0.13 -9.99 -3.47
CA PRO A 12 -0.29 -8.54 -3.63
C PRO A 12 0.47 -7.73 -2.57
N LYS A 13 0.74 -8.31 -1.39
CA LYS A 13 1.49 -7.66 -0.31
C LYS A 13 2.97 -7.46 -0.63
N ASN A 14 3.50 -8.20 -1.61
CA ASN A 14 4.89 -8.07 -2.06
C ASN A 14 5.07 -6.99 -3.14
N VAL A 15 3.99 -6.39 -3.65
CA VAL A 15 4.07 -5.29 -4.62
C VAL A 15 4.65 -4.06 -3.94
N VAL A 16 5.72 -3.49 -4.50
CA VAL A 16 6.29 -2.21 -4.05
C VAL A 16 5.65 -1.08 -4.84
N LEU A 17 5.11 -0.09 -4.14
CA LEU A 17 4.49 1.10 -4.75
C LEU A 17 5.48 2.27 -4.65
N ASN A 18 6.05 2.68 -5.78
CA ASN A 18 7.00 3.79 -5.84
C ASN A 18 6.31 5.12 -6.16
N SER A 19 5.10 5.05 -6.72
CA SER A 19 4.28 6.20 -7.03
C SER A 19 2.79 5.84 -7.11
N LYS A 20 1.96 6.85 -7.36
CA LYS A 20 0.53 6.67 -7.57
C LYS A 20 0.22 5.83 -8.81
N GLU A 21 1.02 5.96 -9.86
CA GLU A 21 0.84 5.24 -11.13
C GLU A 21 1.00 3.73 -10.94
N ASP A 22 1.84 3.30 -10.00
CA ASP A 22 2.00 1.88 -9.65
C ASP A 22 0.70 1.26 -9.13
N ILE A 23 -0.19 2.04 -8.50
CA ILE A 23 -1.50 1.56 -8.04
C ILE A 23 -2.34 1.12 -9.23
N GLN A 24 -2.38 1.94 -10.29
CA GLN A 24 -3.13 1.62 -11.51
C GLN A 24 -2.49 0.45 -12.26
N LYS A 25 -1.16 0.44 -12.37
CA LYS A 25 -0.38 -0.63 -13.01
C LYS A 25 -0.58 -1.99 -12.32
N HIS A 26 -0.75 -1.99 -11.00
CA HIS A 26 -0.94 -3.20 -10.20
C HIS A 26 -2.40 -3.44 -9.77
N ALA A 27 -3.37 -2.71 -10.31
CA ALA A 27 -4.77 -2.76 -9.88
C ALA A 27 -5.34 -4.20 -9.84
N GLY A 28 -5.02 -5.04 -10.84
CA GLY A 28 -5.47 -6.43 -10.88
C GLY A 28 -4.86 -7.33 -9.79
N LYS A 29 -3.67 -7.00 -9.27
CA LYS A 29 -3.11 -7.68 -8.08
C LYS A 29 -3.72 -7.11 -6.81
N LEU A 30 -3.80 -5.78 -6.71
CA LEU A 30 -4.35 -5.09 -5.54
C LEU A 30 -5.83 -5.44 -5.30
N SER A 31 -6.58 -5.80 -6.33
CA SER A 31 -7.96 -6.29 -6.18
C SER A 31 -8.07 -7.59 -5.37
N MET A 32 -6.97 -8.34 -5.22
CA MET A 32 -6.91 -9.58 -4.43
C MET A 32 -6.80 -9.35 -2.92
N LEU A 33 -6.52 -8.11 -2.48
CA LEU A 33 -6.57 -7.74 -1.07
C LEU A 33 -7.99 -7.87 -0.52
N THR A 34 -8.10 -8.11 0.80
CA THR A 34 -9.40 -8.01 1.48
C THR A 34 -9.91 -6.57 1.49
N ASP A 35 -11.19 -6.36 1.76
CA ASP A 35 -11.76 -5.01 1.76
C ASP A 35 -11.17 -4.17 2.91
N GLU A 36 -10.94 -4.78 4.07
CA GLU A 36 -10.20 -4.17 5.19
C GLU A 36 -8.78 -3.75 4.76
N GLU A 37 -8.05 -4.63 4.08
CA GLU A 37 -6.69 -4.33 3.61
C GLU A 37 -6.67 -3.20 2.58
N LYS A 38 -7.68 -3.13 1.69
CA LYS A 38 -7.83 -2.04 0.72
C LYS A 38 -8.10 -0.71 1.40
N GLU A 39 -8.97 -0.69 2.42
CA GLU A 39 -9.28 0.51 3.19
C GLU A 39 -8.02 1.03 3.90
N ILE A 40 -7.31 0.15 4.61
CA ILE A 40 -6.07 0.49 5.31
C ILE A 40 -4.99 0.98 4.34
N LEU A 41 -4.84 0.31 3.20
CA LEU A 41 -3.91 0.73 2.16
C LEU A 41 -4.30 2.11 1.59
N ALA A 42 -5.59 2.36 1.36
CA ALA A 42 -6.07 3.64 0.85
C ALA A 42 -5.76 4.78 1.83
N ASP A 43 -5.96 4.57 3.12
CA ASP A 43 -5.60 5.53 4.16
C ASP A 43 -4.10 5.81 4.16
N TYR A 44 -3.27 4.75 4.15
CA TYR A 44 -1.81 4.91 4.09
C TYR A 44 -1.39 5.75 2.88
N LEU A 45 -1.95 5.46 1.70
CA LEU A 45 -1.62 6.16 0.46
C LEU A 45 -2.07 7.62 0.50
N ALA A 46 -3.24 7.92 1.09
CA ALA A 46 -3.66 9.30 1.29
C ALA A 46 -2.66 10.09 2.14
N HIS A 47 -2.15 9.48 3.23
CA HIS A 47 -1.12 10.08 4.06
C HIS A 47 0.21 10.22 3.31
N ALA A 48 0.61 9.22 2.51
CA ALA A 48 1.83 9.28 1.71
C ALA A 48 1.79 10.39 0.64
N GLU A 49 0.64 10.61 0.00
CA GLU A 49 0.39 11.69 -0.96
C GLU A 49 0.51 13.08 -0.31
N VAL A 50 -0.12 13.26 0.86
CA VAL A 50 0.02 14.50 1.64
C VAL A 50 1.49 14.70 2.03
N ASN A 51 2.14 13.65 2.51
CA ASN A 51 3.52 13.70 2.97
C ASN A 51 4.52 14.05 1.86
N GLN A 52 4.28 13.60 0.62
CA GLN A 52 5.13 13.97 -0.52
C GLN A 52 5.15 15.48 -0.79
N ARG A 53 4.02 16.17 -0.54
CA ARG A 53 3.84 17.61 -0.80
C ARG A 53 4.39 18.50 0.31
N LEU A 54 4.69 17.93 1.48
CA LEU A 54 5.25 18.69 2.60
C LEU A 54 6.73 19.02 2.37
N PRO A 55 7.20 20.19 2.86
CA PRO A 55 8.63 20.49 2.90
C PRO A 55 9.37 19.45 3.73
N GLY A 56 10.65 19.18 3.42
CA GLY A 56 11.40 18.05 3.98
C GLY A 56 11.42 17.97 5.50
N ASN A 57 11.43 19.11 6.20
CA ASN A 57 11.40 19.19 7.66
C ASN A 57 10.03 18.84 8.28
N ALA A 58 8.96 18.82 7.49
CA ALA A 58 7.61 18.48 7.91
C ALA A 58 7.19 17.07 7.44
N LYS A 59 8.07 16.32 6.75
CA LYS A 59 7.77 14.98 6.29
C LYS A 59 7.76 13.99 7.45
N ASN A 60 6.69 13.21 7.54
CA ASN A 60 6.59 12.05 8.40
C ASN A 60 7.22 10.82 7.70
N PRO A 61 8.31 10.23 8.24
CA PRO A 61 8.98 9.08 7.63
C PRO A 61 8.12 7.80 7.62
N ASN A 62 7.02 7.77 8.36
CA ASN A 62 6.13 6.62 8.38
C ASN A 62 5.30 6.49 7.09
N TYR A 63 5.05 7.60 6.40
CA TYR A 63 4.18 7.66 5.22
C TYR A 63 4.95 8.01 3.95
N GLN A 64 5.41 6.99 3.24
CA GLN A 64 6.22 7.19 2.03
C GLN A 64 5.95 6.10 1.00
N TYR A 65 6.15 6.46 -0.26
CA TYR A 65 6.30 5.48 -1.33
C TYR A 65 7.66 4.77 -1.25
N GLY A 66 7.84 3.73 -2.05
CA GLY A 66 9.00 2.85 -2.04
C GLY A 66 8.92 1.74 -0.99
N VAL A 67 7.72 1.47 -0.46
CA VAL A 67 7.45 0.36 0.46
C VAL A 67 6.53 -0.66 -0.20
N SER A 68 6.56 -1.90 0.29
CA SER A 68 5.60 -2.91 -0.15
C SER A 68 4.19 -2.62 0.37
N VAL A 69 3.18 -3.13 -0.32
CA VAL A 69 1.76 -3.07 0.12
C VAL A 69 1.60 -3.66 1.52
N GLY A 70 2.27 -4.79 1.81
CA GLY A 70 2.25 -5.40 3.14
C GLY A 70 2.82 -4.45 4.19
N GLN A 71 3.98 -3.84 3.92
CA GLN A 71 4.59 -2.87 4.83
C GLN A 71 3.71 -1.64 5.05
N ALA A 72 3.04 -1.13 4.01
CA ALA A 72 2.12 -0.01 4.12
C ALA A 72 0.92 -0.34 5.04
N ILE A 73 0.32 -1.51 4.85
CA ILE A 73 -0.79 -2.00 5.67
C ILE A 73 -0.34 -2.18 7.13
N ASP A 74 0.79 -2.84 7.34
CA ASP A 74 1.31 -3.10 8.70
C ASP A 74 1.63 -1.80 9.44
N LYS A 75 2.27 -0.84 8.76
CA LYS A 75 2.54 0.49 9.32
C LYS A 75 1.27 1.22 9.72
N GLN A 76 0.26 1.21 8.86
CA GLN A 76 -1.01 1.87 9.16
C GLN A 76 -1.74 1.17 10.33
N LYS A 77 -1.76 -0.16 10.36
CA LYS A 77 -2.32 -0.94 11.48
C LYS A 77 -1.63 -0.64 12.81
N CYS A 78 -0.31 -0.45 12.81
CA CYS A 78 0.45 -0.10 14.02
C CYS A 78 0.22 1.35 14.49
N LEU A 79 -0.32 2.23 13.64
CA LEU A 79 -0.60 3.62 14.00
C LEU A 79 -2.06 3.84 14.44
N THR A 80 -2.96 2.92 14.09
CA THR A 80 -4.39 2.96 14.45
C THR A 80 -4.79 2.02 15.60
N ASN A 81 -3.87 1.18 16.09
CA ASN A 81 -4.00 0.43 17.36
C ASN A 81 -3.26 1.15 18.50
#